data_AF-A0A9D3QM23-F1
#
_entry.id   AF-A0A9D3QM23-F1
#
_cell.length_a   1.000
_cell.length_b   1.000
_cell.length_c   1.000
_cell.angle_alpha   90.00
_cell.angle_beta   90.00
_cell.angle_gamma   90.00
#
_symmetry.space_group_name_H-M   'P 1'
#
loop_
_entity.id
_entity.type
_entity.pdbx_description
1 polymer ?
#
loop_
_entity_poly.entity_id
_entity_poly.type
_entity_poly.pdbx_seq_one_letter_code
_entity_poly.pdbx_strand_id
1 'polypeptide(L)'
;MHAIVPSDKCFHPLTKGLWLADQSSALHRRCVTDSNSAMYRSLRSVQRLNSNLLALQRSVASKNHSPAIGAIITASRMASSESYRVERDTFGELKVPSDKYYGAQTVRSTMNFKIGGVTERMPIQVIKAFGILKRAAAEVNKDYGLDPKIADAIIQAADEVTAGKLDDHFPLVVWQTGSGTQTNMNVNEVISNRAIEILGGKLGSKDPVHPNDHVNKSQSSNDTFPTAMHIAAAREVHDVLLPGLQTLHDALAAKAVEFKDIIKIGRTHTQDAVPLSLGQEFGGYVQQVKYSMERVKAAMPRVYELAAGGTAVGTGLNTRIGFAEKVAEKVSALTGLPFVTAPNKFEALAAHDALVELSGALNTVACSMMKIANDVRFLGSGPLRPGRAHPARERAGQQHHAREGEPNTM
;
A
#
# COMPACT_ATOMS: atom_id res chain seq x y z
N MET A 1 41.48 24.32 52.44
CA MET A 1 40.63 23.84 53.54
C MET A 1 39.77 22.70 53.03
N HIS A 2 39.54 21.72 53.90
CA HIS A 2 39.25 20.31 53.64
C HIS A 2 37.97 19.95 52.88
N ALA A 3 38.04 18.75 52.29
CA ALA A 3 37.00 17.89 51.75
C ALA A 3 35.85 17.58 52.73
N ILE A 4 34.75 16.98 52.21
CA ILE A 4 34.15 15.68 52.63
C ILE A 4 32.67 15.61 52.18
N VAL A 5 32.34 14.53 51.45
CA VAL A 5 31.01 13.88 51.29
C VAL A 5 31.03 12.72 52.33
N PRO A 6 29.97 12.31 53.09
CA PRO A 6 28.81 11.59 52.53
C PRO A 6 27.49 11.43 53.36
N SER A 7 26.52 10.77 52.70
CA SER A 7 25.59 9.69 53.16
C SER A 7 24.37 9.96 54.07
N ASP A 8 23.24 9.46 53.55
CA ASP A 8 22.17 8.64 54.15
C ASP A 8 21.33 9.13 55.34
N LYS A 9 19.99 9.12 55.15
CA LYS A 9 19.06 8.25 55.92
C LYS A 9 17.61 8.28 55.41
N CYS A 10 17.04 7.08 55.34
CA CYS A 10 15.64 6.72 55.08
C CYS A 10 14.71 6.91 56.30
N PHE A 11 13.40 6.68 56.05
CA PHE A 11 12.23 6.43 56.95
C PHE A 11 11.43 7.67 57.43
N HIS A 12 10.08 7.75 57.41
CA HIS A 12 8.98 6.99 56.80
C HIS A 12 7.65 7.79 57.02
N PRO A 13 6.41 7.27 56.84
CA PRO A 13 5.35 7.85 55.99
C PRO A 13 4.13 8.40 56.78
N LEU A 14 3.14 9.01 56.12
CA LEU A 14 1.73 9.13 56.56
C LEU A 14 0.91 9.68 55.36
N THR A 15 0.20 8.84 54.60
CA THR A 15 -1.22 8.45 54.70
C THR A 15 -2.26 9.33 54.00
N LYS A 16 -3.10 8.62 53.19
CA LYS A 16 -4.57 8.73 52.99
C LYS A 16 -5.15 9.47 51.77
N GLY A 17 -5.95 8.70 51.01
CA GLY A 17 -6.99 9.08 50.04
C GLY A 17 -6.69 8.45 48.68
N LEU A 18 -7.47 7.53 48.07
CA LEU A 18 -8.89 7.23 48.14
C LEU A 18 -9.10 5.78 47.63
N TRP A 19 -10.01 5.04 48.25
CA TRP A 19 -10.59 3.78 47.75
C TRP A 19 -11.76 4.07 46.81
N LEU A 20 -11.86 3.35 45.68
CA LEU A 20 -13.08 2.73 45.11
C LEU A 20 -12.91 2.46 43.59
N ALA A 21 -12.40 1.29 43.22
CA ALA A 21 -12.65 0.67 41.91
C ALA A 21 -12.11 -0.78 41.87
N ASP A 22 -12.77 -1.72 42.58
CA ASP A 22 -12.47 -3.14 42.36
C ASP A 22 -13.73 -4.00 42.43
N GLN A 23 -14.57 -3.90 41.40
CA GLN A 23 -15.54 -4.95 41.01
C GLN A 23 -15.73 -5.11 39.48
N SER A 24 -15.01 -4.36 38.65
CA SER A 24 -15.11 -4.47 37.17
C SER A 24 -14.10 -5.48 36.56
N SER A 25 -13.07 -5.87 37.31
CA SER A 25 -11.92 -6.62 36.77
C SER A 25 -12.11 -8.15 36.66
N ALA A 26 -13.19 -8.70 37.20
CA ALA A 26 -13.46 -10.15 37.22
C ALA A 26 -14.37 -10.64 36.06
N LEU A 27 -15.29 -9.81 35.58
CA LEU A 27 -16.17 -10.14 34.44
C LEU A 27 -15.46 -10.03 33.09
N HIS A 28 -14.48 -9.13 32.96
CA HIS A 28 -13.71 -8.98 31.72
C HIS A 28 -12.73 -10.14 31.46
N ARG A 29 -12.23 -10.80 32.53
CA ARG A 29 -11.29 -11.92 32.40
C ARG A 29 -11.93 -13.24 31.97
N ARG A 30 -13.23 -13.46 32.18
CA ARG A 30 -13.94 -14.67 31.69
C ARG A 30 -14.40 -14.57 30.24
N CYS A 31 -14.68 -13.37 29.72
CA CYS A 31 -15.20 -13.19 28.36
C CYS A 31 -14.12 -13.34 27.26
N VAL A 32 -12.87 -12.99 27.58
CA VAL A 32 -11.73 -13.08 26.66
C VAL A 32 -11.20 -14.52 26.51
N THR A 33 -11.37 -15.38 27.53
CA THR A 33 -10.94 -16.79 27.47
C THR A 33 -11.89 -17.67 26.64
N ASP A 34 -13.19 -17.41 26.68
CA ASP A 34 -14.18 -18.20 25.93
C ASP A 34 -14.19 -17.88 24.42
N SER A 35 -14.00 -16.61 24.05
CA SER A 35 -13.98 -16.16 22.65
C SER A 35 -12.77 -16.71 21.86
N ASN A 36 -11.61 -16.82 22.52
CA ASN A 36 -10.43 -17.44 21.91
C ASN A 36 -10.57 -18.97 21.74
N SER A 37 -11.35 -19.64 22.60
CA SER A 37 -11.56 -21.09 22.50
C SER A 37 -12.45 -21.48 21.30
N ALA A 38 -13.43 -20.63 20.93
CA ALA A 38 -14.32 -20.86 19.79
C ALA A 38 -13.60 -20.61 18.44
N MET A 39 -12.72 -19.61 18.38
CA MET A 39 -11.93 -19.31 17.18
C MET A 39 -10.90 -20.41 16.88
N TYR A 40 -10.24 -20.95 17.91
CA TYR A 40 -9.29 -22.06 17.77
C TYR A 40 -9.97 -23.40 17.39
N ARG A 41 -11.23 -23.63 17.77
CA ARG A 41 -12.00 -24.80 17.34
C ARG A 41 -12.41 -24.70 15.87
N SER A 42 -12.78 -23.51 15.39
CA SER A 42 -13.12 -23.23 13.99
C SER A 42 -11.92 -23.41 13.03
N LEU A 43 -10.72 -22.98 13.44
CA LEU A 43 -9.50 -23.14 12.64
C LEU A 43 -9.07 -24.60 12.50
N ARG A 44 -9.30 -25.45 13.51
CA ARG A 44 -9.00 -26.89 13.45
C ARG A 44 -9.95 -27.68 12.55
N SER A 45 -11.21 -27.27 12.44
CA SER A 45 -12.19 -27.87 11.51
C SER A 45 -11.89 -27.50 10.05
N VAL A 46 -11.45 -26.26 9.78
CA VAL A 46 -11.02 -25.83 8.44
C VAL A 46 -9.74 -26.55 7.99
N GLN A 47 -8.78 -26.77 8.90
CA GLN A 47 -7.59 -27.58 8.61
C GLN A 47 -7.93 -29.06 8.30
N ARG A 48 -8.89 -29.67 9.01
CA ARG A 48 -9.31 -31.06 8.72
C ARG A 48 -10.05 -31.22 7.39
N LEU A 49 -10.81 -30.21 6.97
CA LEU A 49 -11.50 -30.21 5.67
C LEU A 49 -10.51 -30.12 4.49
N ASN A 50 -9.46 -29.31 4.60
CA ASN A 50 -8.43 -29.20 3.57
C ASN A 50 -7.55 -30.48 3.46
N SER A 51 -7.26 -31.15 4.57
CA SER A 51 -6.51 -32.41 4.56
C SER A 51 -7.28 -33.54 3.87
N ASN A 52 -8.60 -33.59 4.05
CA ASN A 52 -9.45 -34.60 3.42
C ASN A 52 -9.64 -34.33 1.91
N LEU A 53 -9.68 -33.06 1.48
CA LEU A 53 -9.70 -32.72 0.06
C LEU A 53 -8.41 -33.13 -0.68
N LEU A 54 -7.25 -32.93 -0.04
CA LEU A 54 -5.95 -33.34 -0.58
C LEU A 54 -5.79 -34.87 -0.62
N ALA A 55 -6.38 -35.59 0.34
CA ALA A 55 -6.40 -37.05 0.35
C ALA A 55 -7.32 -37.62 -0.75
N LEU A 56 -8.47 -36.99 -1.01
CA LEU A 56 -9.36 -37.36 -2.12
C LEU A 56 -8.74 -37.07 -3.50
N GLN A 57 -8.02 -35.96 -3.67
CA GLN A 57 -7.30 -35.67 -4.92
C GLN A 57 -6.16 -36.66 -5.20
N ARG A 58 -5.48 -37.18 -4.16
CA ARG A 58 -4.44 -38.20 -4.31
C ARG A 58 -5.00 -39.60 -4.62
N SER A 59 -6.21 -39.92 -4.16
CA SER A 59 -6.86 -41.22 -4.44
C SER A 59 -7.36 -41.33 -5.88
N VAL A 60 -7.82 -40.22 -6.48
CA VAL A 60 -8.31 -40.20 -7.87
C VAL A 60 -7.16 -40.25 -8.89
N ALA A 61 -5.96 -39.77 -8.55
CA ALA A 61 -4.78 -39.82 -9.41
C ALA A 61 -4.12 -41.22 -9.50
N SER A 62 -4.52 -42.17 -8.67
CA SER A 62 -3.87 -43.49 -8.54
C SER A 62 -4.48 -44.60 -9.42
N LYS A 63 -5.58 -44.36 -10.15
CA LYS A 63 -6.35 -45.44 -10.81
C LYS A 63 -6.28 -45.54 -12.34
N ASN A 64 -5.48 -44.73 -13.02
CA ASN A 64 -5.29 -44.89 -14.47
C ASN A 64 -3.82 -45.15 -14.81
N HIS A 65 -3.47 -46.42 -15.00
CA HIS A 65 -2.25 -46.85 -15.68
C HIS A 65 -2.63 -47.41 -17.05
N SER A 66 -2.07 -46.79 -18.10
CA SER A 66 -1.75 -47.46 -19.37
C SER A 66 -0.31 -47.05 -19.72
N PRO A 67 0.62 -47.99 -19.90
CA PRO A 67 2.03 -47.67 -20.07
C PRO A 67 2.39 -47.65 -21.56
N ALA A 68 2.18 -46.52 -22.21
CA ALA A 68 2.84 -46.16 -23.47
C ALA A 68 2.59 -44.65 -23.67
N ILE A 69 3.57 -43.90 -24.18
CA ILE A 69 3.55 -42.43 -24.42
C ILE A 69 4.18 -41.56 -23.31
N GLY A 70 4.93 -42.14 -22.36
CA GLY A 70 5.60 -41.40 -21.28
C GLY A 70 7.07 -41.02 -21.47
N ALA A 71 7.62 -41.02 -22.70
CA ALA A 71 9.07 -40.98 -22.91
C ALA A 71 9.65 -39.73 -23.62
N ILE A 72 8.89 -38.64 -23.81
CA ILE A 72 9.39 -37.48 -24.59
C ILE A 72 9.32 -36.11 -23.85
N ILE A 73 8.75 -36.01 -22.64
CA ILE A 73 8.57 -34.70 -21.97
C ILE A 73 9.27 -34.60 -20.60
N THR A 74 10.45 -35.21 -20.45
CA THR A 74 11.24 -35.09 -19.20
C THR A 74 12.73 -34.90 -19.43
N ALA A 75 13.10 -34.11 -20.45
CA ALA A 75 14.47 -33.66 -20.67
C ALA A 75 14.57 -32.21 -21.17
N SER A 76 13.61 -31.36 -20.79
CA SER A 76 13.69 -29.91 -21.05
C SER A 76 13.31 -29.09 -19.82
N ARG A 77 13.76 -29.52 -18.63
CA ARG A 77 14.19 -28.55 -17.61
C ARG A 77 15.60 -28.18 -18.00
N MET A 78 15.71 -27.19 -18.88
CA MET A 78 16.96 -26.53 -19.18
C MET A 78 17.59 -26.13 -17.84
N ALA A 79 18.72 -26.73 -17.53
CA ALA A 79 19.73 -26.07 -16.72
C ALA A 79 20.05 -24.76 -17.44
N SER A 80 19.40 -23.67 -17.06
CA SER A 80 20.02 -22.37 -17.23
C SER A 80 21.27 -22.44 -16.37
N SER A 81 22.43 -22.55 -17.00
CA SER A 81 23.68 -22.19 -16.34
C SER A 81 23.48 -20.77 -15.81
N GLU A 82 23.19 -20.62 -14.51
CA GLU A 82 23.14 -19.30 -13.88
C GLU A 82 24.56 -18.73 -13.97
N SER A 83 24.81 -17.99 -15.04
CA SER A 83 26.05 -17.27 -15.21
C SER A 83 26.04 -16.15 -14.17
N TYR A 84 27.07 -16.08 -13.33
CA TYR A 84 27.22 -15.04 -12.33
C TYR A 84 28.32 -14.08 -12.75
N ARG A 85 28.11 -12.78 -12.49
CA ARG A 85 29.18 -11.79 -12.43
C ARG A 85 29.63 -11.59 -11.00
N VAL A 86 30.91 -11.26 -10.82
CA VAL A 86 31.44 -10.87 -9.52
C VAL A 86 31.30 -9.37 -9.38
N GLU A 87 30.60 -8.93 -8.34
CA GLU A 87 30.61 -7.53 -7.92
C GLU A 87 31.23 -7.39 -6.53
N ARG A 88 31.81 -6.22 -6.28
CA ARG A 88 32.48 -5.91 -5.00
C ARG A 88 31.82 -4.72 -4.32
N ASP A 89 31.59 -4.84 -3.02
CA ASP A 89 31.31 -3.74 -2.11
C ASP A 89 32.42 -3.64 -1.04
N THR A 90 32.24 -2.79 -0.03
CA THR A 90 33.21 -2.62 1.05
C THR A 90 33.41 -3.86 1.91
N PHE A 91 32.45 -4.79 1.93
CA PHE A 91 32.50 -6.04 2.69
C PHE A 91 33.07 -7.22 1.89
N GLY A 92 33.33 -7.04 0.59
CA GLY A 92 34.00 -8.02 -0.25
C GLY A 92 33.25 -8.34 -1.55
N GLU A 93 33.61 -9.47 -2.15
CA GLU A 93 33.06 -9.94 -3.42
C GLU A 93 31.79 -10.78 -3.22
N LEU A 94 30.82 -10.60 -4.12
CA LEU A 94 29.58 -11.36 -4.18
C LEU A 94 29.27 -11.77 -5.62
N LYS A 95 28.67 -12.96 -5.76
CA LYS A 95 28.15 -13.46 -7.03
C LYS A 95 26.76 -12.88 -7.27
N VAL A 96 26.59 -12.20 -8.39
CA VAL A 96 25.34 -11.58 -8.83
C VAL A 96 24.90 -12.24 -10.13
N PRO A 97 23.62 -12.62 -10.31
CA PRO A 97 23.14 -13.17 -11.58
C PRO A 97 23.43 -12.23 -12.76
N SER A 98 23.97 -12.75 -13.86
CA SER A 98 24.41 -11.92 -15.00
C SER A 98 23.26 -11.28 -15.76
N ASP A 99 22.06 -11.84 -15.65
CA ASP A 99 20.81 -11.35 -16.25
C ASP A 99 20.14 -10.23 -15.44
N LYS A 100 20.74 -9.79 -14.32
CA LYS A 100 20.14 -8.80 -13.41
C LYS A 100 20.98 -7.53 -13.26
N TYR A 101 20.37 -6.36 -13.39
CA TYR A 101 21.08 -5.08 -13.25
C TYR A 101 21.40 -4.66 -11.81
N TYR A 102 20.80 -5.25 -10.77
CA TYR A 102 21.13 -4.92 -9.38
C TYR A 102 22.53 -5.44 -8.99
N GLY A 103 23.16 -4.89 -7.96
CA GLY A 103 24.56 -5.16 -7.63
C GLY A 103 24.79 -5.88 -6.30
N ALA A 104 26.02 -5.75 -5.80
CA ALA A 104 26.48 -6.41 -4.58
C ALA A 104 25.65 -6.07 -3.34
N GLN A 105 25.26 -4.81 -3.14
CA GLN A 105 24.51 -4.42 -1.94
C GLN A 105 23.08 -4.98 -1.97
N THR A 106 22.46 -5.02 -3.14
CA THR A 106 21.15 -5.66 -3.31
C THR A 106 21.21 -7.14 -2.98
N VAL A 107 22.20 -7.87 -3.53
CA VAL A 107 22.39 -9.29 -3.23
C VAL A 107 22.63 -9.53 -1.74
N ARG A 108 23.49 -8.73 -1.11
CA ARG A 108 23.73 -8.81 0.33
C ARG A 108 22.45 -8.60 1.14
N SER A 109 21.62 -7.64 0.73
CA SER A 109 20.32 -7.40 1.38
C SER A 109 19.40 -8.62 1.27
N THR A 110 19.31 -9.26 0.10
CA THR A 110 18.50 -10.49 -0.06
C THR A 110 18.99 -11.66 0.81
N MET A 111 20.30 -11.71 1.12
CA MET A 111 20.86 -12.72 2.01
C MET A 111 20.56 -12.42 3.48
N ASN A 112 20.59 -11.15 3.87
CA ASN A 112 20.42 -10.71 5.26
C ASN A 112 18.95 -10.61 5.69
N PHE A 113 18.06 -10.18 4.79
CA PHE A 113 16.64 -9.92 5.08
C PHE A 113 15.76 -10.96 4.39
N LYS A 114 15.75 -12.18 4.93
CA LYS A 114 14.90 -13.29 4.49
C LYS A 114 13.54 -13.29 5.22
N ILE A 115 12.88 -12.14 5.24
CA ILE A 115 11.63 -11.92 5.96
C ILE A 115 10.55 -11.55 4.94
N GLY A 116 9.48 -12.34 4.90
CA GLY A 116 8.40 -12.20 3.94
C GLY A 116 8.62 -12.96 2.63
N GLY A 117 7.73 -12.73 1.65
CA GLY A 117 7.75 -13.39 0.35
C GLY A 117 7.68 -12.42 -0.84
N VAL A 118 7.42 -12.97 -2.03
CA VAL A 118 7.24 -12.18 -3.27
C VAL A 118 6.13 -11.13 -3.12
N THR A 119 5.10 -11.43 -2.34
CA THR A 119 3.96 -10.53 -2.05
C THR A 119 4.32 -9.36 -1.12
N GLU A 120 5.44 -9.45 -0.40
CA GLU A 120 5.93 -8.44 0.55
C GLU A 120 7.22 -7.77 0.04
N ARG A 121 7.44 -7.83 -1.27
CA ARG A 121 8.43 -6.99 -1.95
C ARG A 121 8.02 -5.53 -1.88
N MET A 122 9.01 -4.64 -2.04
CA MET A 122 8.75 -3.22 -2.13
C MET A 122 7.68 -2.94 -3.20
N PRO A 123 6.60 -2.20 -2.90
CA PRO A 123 5.57 -1.91 -3.89
C PRO A 123 6.17 -1.24 -5.12
N ILE A 124 5.74 -1.66 -6.31
CA ILE A 124 6.35 -1.18 -7.55
C ILE A 124 6.14 0.32 -7.77
N GLN A 125 5.09 0.87 -7.18
CA GLN A 125 4.79 2.29 -7.12
C GLN A 125 5.95 3.09 -6.49
N VAL A 126 6.55 2.55 -5.42
CA VAL A 126 7.71 3.15 -4.75
C VAL A 126 8.94 3.10 -5.65
N ILE A 127 9.14 1.99 -6.37
CA ILE A 127 10.22 1.83 -7.34
C ILE A 127 10.08 2.83 -8.51
N LYS A 128 8.88 2.99 -9.05
CA LYS A 128 8.59 3.96 -10.12
C LYS A 128 8.78 5.40 -9.66
N ALA A 129 8.41 5.70 -8.41
CA ALA A 129 8.65 6.99 -7.77
C ALA A 129 10.15 7.28 -7.59
N PHE A 130 10.93 6.26 -7.23
CA PHE A 130 12.39 6.34 -7.24
C PHE A 130 12.94 6.66 -8.63
N GLY A 131 12.42 6.03 -9.70
CA GLY A 131 12.78 6.39 -11.08
C GLY A 131 12.59 7.88 -11.36
N ILE A 132 11.42 8.45 -10.99
CA ILE A 132 11.12 9.88 -11.16
C ILE A 132 12.12 10.74 -10.40
N LEU A 133 12.40 10.40 -9.14
CA LEU A 133 13.34 11.12 -8.30
C LEU A 133 14.77 11.09 -8.86
N LYS A 134 15.26 9.91 -9.26
CA LYS A 134 16.63 9.75 -9.79
C LYS A 134 16.80 10.47 -11.13
N ARG A 135 15.76 10.45 -11.97
CA ARG A 135 15.69 11.23 -13.20
C ARG A 135 15.79 12.74 -12.91
N ALA A 136 14.97 13.25 -12.01
CA ALA A 136 14.97 14.66 -11.60
C ALA A 136 16.32 15.08 -10.99
N ALA A 137 16.89 14.27 -10.10
CA ALA A 137 18.18 14.53 -9.49
C ALA A 137 19.32 14.53 -10.52
N ALA A 138 19.29 13.65 -11.52
CA ALA A 138 20.29 13.62 -12.59
C ALA A 138 20.22 14.87 -13.47
N GLU A 139 19.01 15.33 -13.84
CA GLU A 139 18.85 16.60 -14.57
C GLU A 139 19.40 17.80 -13.80
N VAL A 140 19.05 17.92 -12.51
CA VAL A 140 19.55 19.04 -11.70
C VAL A 140 21.06 18.96 -11.50
N ASN A 141 21.61 17.76 -11.33
CA ASN A 141 23.06 17.58 -11.24
C ASN A 141 23.77 17.89 -12.57
N LYS A 142 23.13 17.66 -13.72
CA LYS A 142 23.65 18.06 -15.04
C LYS A 142 23.85 19.58 -15.10
N ASP A 143 22.87 20.35 -14.65
CA ASP A 143 22.97 21.82 -14.54
C ASP A 143 24.11 22.25 -13.59
N TYR A 144 24.45 21.40 -12.63
CA TYR A 144 25.52 21.63 -11.66
C TYR A 144 26.86 20.98 -12.03
N GLY A 145 27.02 20.49 -13.27
CA GLY A 145 28.30 20.04 -13.81
C GLY A 145 28.58 18.54 -13.65
N LEU A 146 27.55 17.72 -13.44
CA LEU A 146 27.65 16.29 -13.78
C LEU A 146 27.86 16.15 -15.29
N ASP A 147 28.77 15.26 -15.70
CA ASP A 147 29.06 15.03 -17.12
C ASP A 147 27.74 14.76 -17.90
N PRO A 148 27.47 15.51 -18.99
CA PRO A 148 26.23 15.38 -19.74
C PRO A 148 25.95 13.97 -20.26
N LYS A 149 26.97 13.22 -20.71
CA LYS A 149 26.78 11.86 -21.23
C LYS A 149 26.38 10.89 -20.12
N ILE A 150 27.00 11.03 -18.95
CA ILE A 150 26.63 10.26 -17.75
C ILE A 150 25.21 10.62 -17.31
N ALA A 151 24.89 11.92 -17.22
CA ALA A 151 23.57 12.39 -16.82
C ALA A 151 22.47 11.88 -17.76
N ASP A 152 22.68 11.99 -19.08
CA ASP A 152 21.70 11.57 -20.09
C ASP A 152 21.46 10.05 -20.06
N ALA A 153 22.50 9.24 -19.86
CA ALA A 153 22.36 7.80 -19.68
C ALA A 153 21.60 7.44 -18.39
N ILE A 154 21.83 8.17 -17.29
CA ILE A 154 21.09 7.99 -16.03
C ILE A 154 19.62 8.37 -16.21
N ILE A 155 19.34 9.49 -16.89
CA ILE A 155 17.97 9.95 -17.19
C ILE A 155 17.23 8.88 -17.98
N GLN A 156 17.84 8.36 -19.05
CA GLN A 156 17.24 7.30 -19.86
C GLN A 156 16.98 6.02 -19.05
N ALA A 157 17.94 5.57 -18.24
CA ALA A 157 17.76 4.40 -17.39
C ALA A 157 16.67 4.62 -16.32
N ALA A 158 16.59 5.81 -15.74
CA ALA A 158 15.57 6.17 -14.76
C ALA A 158 14.16 6.23 -15.39
N ASP A 159 14.04 6.71 -16.63
CA ASP A 159 12.81 6.67 -17.42
C ASP A 159 12.33 5.23 -17.64
N GLU A 160 13.24 4.28 -17.90
CA GLU A 160 12.90 2.86 -18.02
C GLU A 160 12.40 2.25 -16.71
N VAL A 161 12.96 2.65 -15.57
CA VAL A 161 12.45 2.29 -14.23
C VAL A 161 11.05 2.85 -14.02
N THR A 162 10.82 4.13 -14.30
CA THR A 162 9.50 4.76 -14.15
C THR A 162 8.45 4.13 -15.07
N ALA A 163 8.83 3.73 -16.28
CA ALA A 163 7.97 3.03 -17.23
C ALA A 163 7.68 1.56 -16.84
N GLY A 164 8.38 1.02 -15.85
CA GLY A 164 8.20 -0.36 -15.39
C GLY A 164 8.89 -1.42 -16.27
N LYS A 165 9.86 -1.03 -17.11
CA LYS A 165 10.58 -1.98 -17.98
C LYS A 165 11.58 -2.84 -17.20
N LEU A 166 11.92 -2.43 -15.99
CA LEU A 166 12.98 -3.02 -15.17
C LEU A 166 12.45 -3.63 -13.86
N ASP A 167 11.15 -3.89 -13.75
CA ASP A 167 10.49 -4.33 -12.50
C ASP A 167 11.10 -5.62 -11.92
N ASP A 168 11.59 -6.51 -12.78
CA ASP A 168 12.23 -7.79 -12.39
C ASP A 168 13.63 -7.64 -11.76
N HIS A 169 14.13 -6.42 -11.62
CA HIS A 169 15.44 -6.09 -11.02
C HIS A 169 15.33 -5.51 -9.60
N PHE A 170 14.16 -5.59 -8.98
CA PHE A 170 13.91 -5.08 -7.63
C PHE A 170 13.42 -6.19 -6.68
N PRO A 171 14.31 -7.08 -6.21
CA PRO A 171 13.93 -8.28 -5.46
C PRO A 171 13.66 -8.02 -3.96
N LEU A 172 13.93 -6.82 -3.46
CA LEU A 172 13.98 -6.53 -2.03
C LEU A 172 12.61 -6.50 -1.37
N VAL A 173 12.57 -7.00 -0.13
CA VAL A 173 11.39 -7.03 0.73
C VAL A 173 11.18 -5.71 1.45
N VAL A 174 9.94 -5.43 1.86
CA VAL A 174 9.58 -4.28 2.71
C VAL A 174 10.32 -4.34 4.05
N TRP A 175 10.50 -5.54 4.60
CA TRP A 175 11.14 -5.82 5.88
C TRP A 175 12.68 -5.73 5.81
N GLN A 176 13.20 -4.54 5.53
CA GLN A 176 14.63 -4.21 5.45
C GLN A 176 15.00 -3.13 6.48
N THR A 177 16.09 -2.38 6.28
CA THR A 177 16.38 -1.22 7.15
C THR A 177 15.27 -0.17 7.13
N GLY A 178 15.01 0.46 8.27
CA GLY A 178 13.94 1.46 8.40
C GLY A 178 14.14 2.73 7.57
N SER A 179 15.38 3.08 7.22
CA SER A 179 15.69 4.21 6.32
C SER A 179 15.55 3.87 4.83
N GLY A 180 15.23 2.61 4.49
CA GLY A 180 15.11 2.15 3.12
C GLY A 180 16.42 2.17 2.31
N THR A 181 17.58 2.23 2.97
CA THR A 181 18.90 2.33 2.32
C THR A 181 19.14 1.22 1.31
N GLN A 182 18.73 -0.02 1.59
CA GLN A 182 18.94 -1.11 0.63
C GLN A 182 18.10 -0.93 -0.65
N THR A 183 16.87 -0.45 -0.55
CA THR A 183 16.07 -0.12 -1.75
C THR A 183 16.63 1.08 -2.52
N ASN A 184 17.07 2.14 -1.83
CA ASN A 184 17.76 3.26 -2.51
C ASN A 184 18.99 2.75 -3.27
N MET A 185 19.80 1.89 -2.65
CA MET A 185 20.97 1.30 -3.30
C MET A 185 20.61 0.33 -4.42
N ASN A 186 19.53 -0.44 -4.29
CA ASN A 186 19.04 -1.28 -5.38
C ASN A 186 18.68 -0.46 -6.61
N VAL A 187 17.97 0.66 -6.44
CA VAL A 187 17.67 1.60 -7.53
C VAL A 187 18.95 2.18 -8.10
N ASN A 188 19.88 2.63 -7.25
CA ASN A 188 21.15 3.19 -7.71
C ASN A 188 21.95 2.17 -8.55
N GLU A 189 22.07 0.92 -8.08
CA GLU A 189 22.79 -0.15 -8.78
C GLU A 189 22.13 -0.50 -10.12
N VAL A 190 20.80 -0.65 -10.15
CA VAL A 190 20.05 -0.95 -11.39
C VAL A 190 20.22 0.16 -12.42
N ILE A 191 20.00 1.42 -12.03
CA ILE A 191 20.15 2.58 -12.93
C ILE A 191 21.60 2.72 -13.39
N SER A 192 22.56 2.55 -12.49
CA SER A 192 23.99 2.62 -12.81
C SER A 192 24.39 1.58 -13.85
N ASN A 193 24.02 0.32 -13.64
CA ASN A 193 24.36 -0.77 -14.55
C ASN A 193 23.63 -0.63 -15.89
N ARG A 194 22.37 -0.20 -15.89
CA ARG A 194 21.65 0.08 -17.14
C ARG A 194 22.27 1.25 -17.91
N ALA A 195 22.68 2.32 -17.24
CA ALA A 195 23.38 3.45 -17.86
C ALA A 195 24.75 3.04 -18.42
N ILE A 196 25.51 2.17 -17.73
CA ILE A 196 26.76 1.60 -18.26
C ILE A 196 26.49 0.83 -19.56
N GLU A 197 25.45 0.00 -19.59
CA GLU A 197 25.09 -0.77 -20.78
C GLU A 197 24.69 0.14 -21.95
N ILE A 198 23.90 1.19 -21.69
CA ILE A 198 23.55 2.22 -22.70
C ILE A 198 24.80 2.86 -23.30
N LEU A 199 25.86 3.05 -22.49
CA LEU A 199 27.14 3.62 -22.91
C LEU A 199 28.11 2.57 -23.49
N GLY A 200 27.69 1.31 -23.65
CA GLY A 200 28.52 0.23 -24.17
C GLY A 200 29.62 -0.27 -23.22
N GLY A 201 29.51 0.04 -21.92
CA GLY A 201 30.44 -0.40 -20.89
C GLY A 201 30.13 -1.80 -20.36
N LYS A 202 30.93 -2.25 -19.39
CA LYS A 202 30.81 -3.58 -18.77
C LYS A 202 29.98 -3.52 -17.49
N LEU A 203 28.87 -4.28 -17.43
CA LEU A 203 28.03 -4.40 -16.23
C LEU A 203 28.84 -4.77 -14.98
N GLY A 204 28.52 -4.14 -13.85
CA GLY A 204 29.15 -4.34 -12.55
C GLY A 204 30.51 -3.63 -12.37
N SER A 205 31.06 -3.03 -13.44
CA SER A 205 32.34 -2.29 -13.37
C SER A 205 32.25 -1.01 -12.55
N LYS A 206 31.04 -0.43 -12.44
CA LYS A 206 30.78 0.91 -11.89
C LYS A 206 31.49 2.03 -12.66
N ASP A 207 31.85 1.77 -13.92
CA ASP A 207 32.52 2.68 -14.84
C ASP A 207 31.82 2.63 -16.21
N PRO A 208 31.47 3.78 -16.83
CA PRO A 208 31.70 5.16 -16.37
C PRO A 208 30.68 5.68 -15.35
N VAL A 209 29.62 4.91 -15.06
CA VAL A 209 28.55 5.34 -14.14
C VAL A 209 28.71 4.63 -12.80
N HIS A 210 28.94 5.38 -11.73
CA HIS A 210 29.07 4.86 -10.37
C HIS A 210 27.76 5.06 -9.59
N PRO A 211 27.25 4.05 -8.86
CA PRO A 211 25.95 4.13 -8.21
C PRO A 211 25.90 5.21 -7.11
N ASN A 212 27.00 5.48 -6.40
CA ASN A 212 27.02 6.52 -5.36
C ASN A 212 27.40 7.89 -5.93
N ASP A 213 28.55 7.97 -6.58
CA ASP A 213 29.19 9.22 -7.02
C ASP A 213 28.43 9.92 -8.16
N HIS A 214 27.68 9.16 -8.96
CA HIS A 214 26.88 9.67 -10.08
C HIS A 214 25.37 9.54 -9.81
N VAL A 215 24.83 8.32 -9.64
CA VAL A 215 23.38 8.12 -9.51
C VAL A 215 22.83 8.67 -8.18
N ASN A 216 23.56 8.48 -7.08
CA ASN A 216 23.21 8.99 -5.75
C ASN A 216 23.88 10.34 -5.43
N LYS A 217 24.37 11.08 -6.44
CA LYS A 217 25.03 12.36 -6.22
C LYS A 217 24.08 13.37 -5.58
N SER A 218 24.57 14.05 -4.54
CA SER A 218 23.82 15.05 -3.76
C SER A 218 22.59 14.52 -3.03
N GLN A 219 22.58 13.22 -2.73
CA GLN A 219 21.46 12.50 -2.13
C GLN A 219 21.90 11.63 -0.95
N SER A 220 20.95 11.31 -0.07
CA SER A 220 21.06 10.31 0.98
C SER A 220 19.87 9.35 0.88
N SER A 221 19.96 8.12 1.42
CA SER A 221 18.75 7.32 1.59
C SER A 221 17.70 8.03 2.44
N ASN A 222 18.17 8.85 3.40
CA ASN A 222 17.32 9.49 4.39
C ASN A 222 16.42 10.55 3.77
N ASP A 223 16.86 11.29 2.74
CA ASP A 223 15.99 12.24 2.04
C ASP A 223 15.36 11.66 0.77
N THR A 224 15.99 10.68 0.12
CA THR A 224 15.43 10.06 -1.10
C THR A 224 14.29 9.09 -0.84
N PHE A 225 14.36 8.27 0.21
CA PHE A 225 13.31 7.29 0.50
C PHE A 225 11.98 7.97 0.91
N PRO A 226 11.96 8.95 1.83
CA PRO A 226 10.75 9.73 2.11
C PRO A 226 10.22 10.48 0.89
N THR A 227 11.11 11.03 0.06
CA THR A 227 10.70 11.68 -1.20
C THR A 227 10.00 10.69 -2.14
N ALA A 228 10.56 9.49 -2.32
CA ALA A 228 9.92 8.45 -3.13
C ALA A 228 8.59 7.97 -2.52
N MET A 229 8.48 7.89 -1.18
CA MET A 229 7.22 7.57 -0.49
C MET A 229 6.13 8.60 -0.79
N HIS A 230 6.46 9.89 -0.69
CA HIS A 230 5.52 10.99 -0.96
C HIS A 230 5.09 11.03 -2.43
N ILE A 231 6.04 10.86 -3.36
CA ILE A 231 5.74 10.78 -4.80
C ILE A 231 4.81 9.59 -5.08
N ALA A 232 5.11 8.41 -4.55
CA ALA A 232 4.29 7.22 -4.75
C ALA A 232 2.87 7.41 -4.20
N ALA A 233 2.75 7.90 -2.96
CA ALA A 233 1.46 8.13 -2.32
C ALA A 233 0.62 9.15 -3.09
N ALA A 234 1.20 10.29 -3.49
CA ALA A 234 0.50 11.31 -4.25
C ALA A 234 0.02 10.82 -5.62
N ARG A 235 0.85 10.02 -6.31
CA ARG A 235 0.46 9.40 -7.58
C ARG A 235 -0.67 8.40 -7.42
N GLU A 236 -0.60 7.50 -6.43
CA GLU A 236 -1.70 6.53 -6.20
C GLU A 236 -3.01 7.22 -5.82
N VAL A 237 -2.94 8.30 -5.04
CA VAL A 237 -4.13 9.10 -4.71
C VAL A 237 -4.73 9.74 -5.96
N HIS A 238 -3.88 10.33 -6.81
CA HIS A 238 -4.31 11.06 -8.01
C HIS A 238 -4.77 10.12 -9.15
N ASP A 239 -3.98 9.09 -9.45
CA ASP A 239 -4.15 8.23 -10.63
C ASP A 239 -5.18 7.11 -10.40
N VAL A 240 -5.38 6.68 -9.15
CA VAL A 240 -6.23 5.52 -8.82
C VAL A 240 -7.36 5.87 -7.87
N LEU A 241 -7.06 6.40 -6.68
CA LEU A 241 -8.05 6.54 -5.61
C LEU A 241 -9.12 7.57 -5.94
N LEU A 242 -8.74 8.79 -6.30
CA LEU A 242 -9.70 9.86 -6.58
C LEU A 242 -10.58 9.54 -7.81
N PRO A 243 -10.03 9.03 -8.94
CA PRO A 243 -10.86 8.57 -10.06
C PRO A 243 -11.80 7.42 -9.69
N GLY A 244 -11.34 6.48 -8.87
CA GLY A 244 -12.17 5.37 -8.38
C GLY A 244 -13.33 5.85 -7.50
N LEU A 245 -13.07 6.78 -6.59
CA LEU A 245 -14.10 7.41 -5.77
C LEU A 245 -15.08 8.24 -6.61
N GLN A 246 -14.59 8.94 -7.63
CA GLN A 246 -15.43 9.70 -8.56
C GLN A 246 -16.38 8.77 -9.33
N THR A 247 -15.86 7.66 -9.85
CA THR A 247 -16.67 6.63 -10.54
C THR A 247 -17.78 6.10 -9.63
N LEU A 248 -17.46 5.77 -8.38
CA LEU A 248 -18.45 5.31 -7.40
C LEU A 248 -19.48 6.39 -7.06
N HIS A 249 -19.03 7.64 -6.86
CA HIS A 249 -19.89 8.79 -6.60
C HIS A 249 -20.95 8.95 -7.70
N ASP A 250 -20.52 8.92 -8.95
CA ASP A 250 -21.40 9.18 -10.10
C ASP A 250 -22.40 8.03 -10.31
N ALA A 251 -21.97 6.78 -10.10
CA ALA A 251 -22.87 5.63 -10.13
C ALA A 251 -23.93 5.70 -9.02
N LEU A 252 -23.54 6.06 -7.79
CA LEU A 252 -24.49 6.24 -6.68
C LEU A 252 -25.43 7.42 -6.93
N ALA A 253 -24.95 8.51 -7.53
CA ALA A 253 -25.74 9.69 -7.85
C ALA A 253 -26.80 9.37 -8.92
N ALA A 254 -26.42 8.64 -9.97
CA ALA A 254 -27.37 8.17 -10.99
C ALA A 254 -28.46 7.28 -10.36
N LYS A 255 -28.08 6.35 -9.47
CA LYS A 255 -29.04 5.51 -8.75
C LYS A 255 -29.91 6.27 -7.77
N ALA A 256 -29.40 7.31 -7.12
CA ALA A 256 -30.21 8.17 -6.27
C ALA A 256 -31.34 8.84 -7.06
N VAL A 257 -31.07 9.28 -8.30
CA VAL A 257 -32.08 9.86 -9.20
C VAL A 257 -33.08 8.81 -9.70
N GLU A 258 -32.59 7.65 -10.14
CA GLU A 258 -33.42 6.53 -10.60
C GLU A 258 -34.39 6.06 -9.52
N PHE A 259 -33.96 6.06 -8.25
CA PHE A 259 -34.71 5.55 -7.12
C PHE A 259 -35.54 6.61 -6.38
N LYS A 260 -35.64 7.84 -6.91
CA LYS A 260 -36.31 8.97 -6.24
C LYS A 260 -37.79 8.71 -5.92
N ASP A 261 -38.49 7.94 -6.77
CA ASP A 261 -39.93 7.69 -6.65
C ASP A 261 -40.24 6.38 -5.89
N ILE A 262 -39.22 5.59 -5.51
CA ILE A 262 -39.38 4.33 -4.77
C ILE A 262 -39.50 4.64 -3.28
N ILE A 263 -40.73 4.66 -2.75
CA ILE A 263 -40.96 4.85 -1.32
C ILE A 263 -40.71 3.54 -0.55
N LYS A 264 -39.88 3.63 0.49
CA LYS A 264 -39.53 2.54 1.39
C LYS A 264 -39.79 2.91 2.85
N ILE A 265 -39.83 1.91 3.71
CA ILE A 265 -39.78 2.11 5.16
C ILE A 265 -38.34 2.37 5.60
N GLY A 266 -38.13 3.45 6.35
CA GLY A 266 -36.87 3.71 7.04
C GLY A 266 -36.67 2.75 8.19
N ARG A 267 -35.40 2.56 8.60
CA ARG A 267 -35.06 1.80 9.80
C ARG A 267 -34.06 2.51 10.67
N THR A 268 -34.41 2.70 11.93
CA THR A 268 -33.52 3.17 13.00
C THR A 268 -33.41 2.07 14.05
N HIS A 269 -32.21 1.78 14.54
CA HIS A 269 -31.97 0.62 15.41
C HIS A 269 -32.45 -0.71 14.79
N THR A 270 -32.44 -0.80 13.44
CA THR A 270 -32.96 -1.93 12.65
C THR A 270 -34.47 -2.20 12.76
N GLN A 271 -35.20 -1.36 13.49
CA GLN A 271 -36.66 -1.40 13.61
C GLN A 271 -37.32 -0.49 12.58
N ASP A 272 -38.56 -0.80 12.20
CA ASP A 272 -39.33 0.01 11.26
C ASP A 272 -39.57 1.43 11.83
N ALA A 273 -39.42 2.43 10.97
CA ALA A 273 -39.55 3.86 11.30
C ALA A 273 -40.52 4.55 10.32
N VAL A 274 -40.24 5.81 9.96
CA VAL A 274 -41.06 6.57 8.99
C VAL A 274 -40.62 6.32 7.55
N PRO A 275 -41.50 6.57 6.55
CA PRO A 275 -41.15 6.42 5.14
C PRO A 275 -40.07 7.41 4.65
N LEU A 276 -39.29 6.98 3.66
CA LEU A 276 -38.40 7.80 2.84
C LEU A 276 -38.34 7.22 1.42
N SER A 277 -37.84 7.98 0.45
CA SER A 277 -37.48 7.41 -0.85
C SER A 277 -36.14 6.66 -0.77
N LEU A 278 -35.99 5.62 -1.58
CA LEU A 278 -34.70 4.94 -1.77
C LEU A 278 -33.66 5.91 -2.37
N GLY A 279 -34.10 6.86 -3.19
CA GLY A 279 -33.26 7.96 -3.68
C GLY A 279 -32.66 8.83 -2.56
N GLN A 280 -33.43 9.16 -1.52
CA GLN A 280 -32.92 9.89 -0.33
C GLN A 280 -31.85 9.09 0.42
N GLU A 281 -32.05 7.77 0.59
CA GLU A 281 -31.06 6.91 1.23
C GLU A 281 -29.73 6.89 0.45
N PHE A 282 -29.81 6.71 -0.88
CA PHE A 282 -28.64 6.76 -1.76
C PHE A 282 -27.99 8.15 -1.81
N GLY A 283 -28.77 9.23 -1.67
CA GLY A 283 -28.25 10.59 -1.53
C GLY A 283 -27.31 10.74 -0.32
N GLY A 284 -27.58 10.01 0.77
CA GLY A 284 -26.66 9.90 1.90
C GLY A 284 -25.31 9.27 1.52
N TYR A 285 -25.33 8.19 0.74
CA TYR A 285 -24.11 7.52 0.27
C TYR A 285 -23.29 8.41 -0.68
N VAL A 286 -23.95 9.10 -1.61
CA VAL A 286 -23.33 10.08 -2.51
C VAL A 286 -22.57 11.14 -1.71
N GLN A 287 -23.23 11.69 -0.68
CA GLN A 287 -22.62 12.71 0.19
C GLN A 287 -21.43 12.17 0.98
N GLN A 288 -21.47 10.91 1.45
CA GLN A 288 -20.33 10.28 2.12
C GLN A 288 -19.12 10.12 1.18
N VAL A 289 -19.32 9.73 -0.08
CA VAL A 289 -18.24 9.61 -1.07
C VAL A 289 -17.68 10.99 -1.44
N LYS A 290 -18.54 12.00 -1.63
CA LYS A 290 -18.11 13.38 -1.87
C LYS A 290 -17.18 13.89 -0.76
N TYR A 291 -17.59 13.77 0.49
CA TYR A 291 -16.75 14.17 1.63
C TYR A 291 -15.49 13.31 1.80
N SER A 292 -15.51 12.06 1.33
CA SER A 292 -14.30 11.22 1.31
C SER A 292 -13.25 11.80 0.36
N MET A 293 -13.65 12.22 -0.85
CA MET A 293 -12.75 12.90 -1.79
C MET A 293 -12.21 14.23 -1.25
N GLU A 294 -13.06 15.04 -0.61
CA GLU A 294 -12.66 16.32 -0.02
C GLU A 294 -11.62 16.14 1.10
N ARG A 295 -11.82 15.16 2.00
CA ARG A 295 -10.87 14.85 3.07
C ARG A 295 -9.51 14.41 2.54
N VAL A 296 -9.51 13.53 1.53
CA VAL A 296 -8.26 13.08 0.90
C VAL A 296 -7.54 14.27 0.25
N LYS A 297 -8.26 15.09 -0.53
CA LYS A 297 -7.69 16.30 -1.15
C LYS A 297 -7.13 17.30 -0.13
N ALA A 298 -7.76 17.44 1.04
CA ALA A 298 -7.29 18.33 2.10
C ALA A 298 -5.97 17.87 2.76
N ALA A 299 -5.69 16.56 2.77
CA ALA A 299 -4.42 16.04 3.29
C ALA A 299 -3.25 16.22 2.29
N MET A 300 -3.54 16.31 0.98
CA MET A 300 -2.53 16.31 -0.07
C MET A 300 -1.48 17.44 -0.04
N PRO A 301 -1.77 18.69 0.38
CA PRO A 301 -0.77 19.75 0.38
C PRO A 301 0.54 19.38 1.09
N ARG A 302 0.46 18.69 2.24
CA ARG A 302 1.63 18.26 3.03
C ARG A 302 2.34 17.06 2.39
N VAL A 303 1.61 16.22 1.66
CA VAL A 303 2.18 15.09 0.91
C VAL A 303 3.00 15.59 -0.29
N TYR A 304 2.64 16.74 -0.87
CA TYR A 304 3.40 17.36 -1.95
C TYR A 304 4.73 17.99 -1.49
N GLU A 305 4.97 18.10 -0.19
CA GLU A 305 6.24 18.59 0.35
C GLU A 305 7.29 17.48 0.36
N LEU A 306 8.41 17.71 -0.33
CA LEU A 306 9.47 16.71 -0.53
C LEU A 306 10.70 16.95 0.36
N ALA A 307 11.23 15.86 0.93
CA ALA A 307 12.42 15.86 1.78
C ALA A 307 13.74 16.05 1.01
N ALA A 308 13.76 15.82 -0.30
CA ALA A 308 14.95 15.88 -1.15
C ALA A 308 15.76 17.17 -0.92
N GLY A 309 17.07 17.01 -0.77
CA GLY A 309 17.99 18.09 -0.44
C GLY A 309 18.26 18.26 1.07
N GLY A 310 17.55 17.53 1.94
CA GLY A 310 17.88 17.43 3.37
C GLY A 310 19.12 16.55 3.65
N THR A 311 19.50 15.69 2.70
CA THR A 311 20.62 14.75 2.78
C THR A 311 20.60 13.87 4.01
N ALA A 312 21.69 13.78 4.79
CA ALA A 312 21.83 12.79 5.85
C ALA A 312 20.95 13.09 7.08
N VAL A 313 20.89 14.36 7.49
CA VAL A 313 20.29 14.77 8.78
C VAL A 313 19.44 16.05 8.69
N GLY A 314 19.21 16.58 7.48
CA GLY A 314 18.36 17.75 7.24
C GLY A 314 19.13 19.05 6.95
N THR A 315 20.45 19.06 7.11
CA THR A 315 21.28 20.26 6.94
C THR A 315 21.56 20.61 5.48
N GLY A 316 21.35 19.68 4.55
CA GLY A 316 21.74 19.85 3.15
C GLY A 316 23.26 19.77 2.91
N LEU A 317 24.03 19.19 3.83
CA LEU A 317 25.45 18.92 3.61
C LEU A 317 25.63 18.00 2.38
N ASN A 318 26.63 18.26 1.55
CA ASN A 318 26.93 17.57 0.29
C ASN A 318 25.89 17.78 -0.83
N THR A 319 25.01 18.78 -0.71
CA THR A 319 24.22 19.28 -1.83
C THR A 319 24.58 20.73 -2.18
N ARG A 320 24.03 21.26 -3.27
CA ARG A 320 24.21 22.66 -3.69
C ARG A 320 22.99 23.50 -3.32
N ILE A 321 23.20 24.78 -3.05
CA ILE A 321 22.12 25.75 -2.86
C ILE A 321 21.24 25.75 -4.13
N GLY A 322 19.92 25.66 -3.96
CA GLY A 322 18.97 25.55 -5.06
C GLY A 322 18.74 24.13 -5.60
N PHE A 323 19.42 23.10 -5.07
CA PHE A 323 19.19 21.71 -5.51
C PHE A 323 17.79 21.22 -5.10
N ALA A 324 17.37 21.49 -3.87
CA ALA A 324 16.10 20.99 -3.33
C ALA A 324 14.89 21.56 -4.10
N GLU A 325 14.93 22.85 -4.38
CA GLU A 325 13.89 23.59 -5.11
C GLU A 325 13.79 23.09 -6.56
N LYS A 326 14.93 22.99 -7.25
CA LYS A 326 14.96 22.49 -8.64
C LYS A 326 14.52 21.04 -8.74
N VAL A 327 14.91 20.17 -7.80
CA VAL A 327 14.46 18.76 -7.82
C VAL A 327 12.95 18.70 -7.65
N ALA A 328 12.36 19.46 -6.71
CA ALA A 328 10.91 19.51 -6.55
C ALA A 328 10.20 20.04 -7.82
N GLU A 329 10.73 21.09 -8.45
CA GLU A 329 10.22 21.62 -9.72
C GLU A 329 10.26 20.57 -10.83
N LYS A 330 11.37 19.82 -10.98
CA LYS A 330 11.49 18.75 -11.96
C LYS A 330 10.54 17.59 -11.69
N VAL A 331 10.38 17.18 -10.43
CA VAL A 331 9.41 16.15 -10.05
C VAL A 331 7.98 16.62 -10.35
N SER A 332 7.66 17.88 -10.06
CA SER A 332 6.37 18.50 -10.39
C SER A 332 6.10 18.47 -11.90
N ALA A 333 7.07 18.89 -12.72
CA ALA A 333 6.97 18.85 -14.17
C ALA A 333 6.79 17.43 -14.73
N LEU A 334 7.47 16.43 -14.15
CA LEU A 334 7.39 15.03 -14.60
C LEU A 334 6.08 14.35 -14.26
N THR A 335 5.46 14.74 -13.15
CA THR A 335 4.25 14.11 -12.64
C THR A 335 2.98 14.89 -12.98
N GLY A 336 3.10 16.18 -13.30
CA GLY A 336 1.96 17.11 -13.42
C GLY A 336 1.31 17.43 -12.06
N LEU A 337 1.95 17.09 -10.95
CA LEU A 337 1.43 17.31 -9.60
C LEU A 337 2.21 18.43 -8.89
N PRO A 338 1.59 19.23 -8.01
CA PRO A 338 2.18 20.45 -7.46
C PRO A 338 3.19 20.17 -6.32
N PHE A 339 4.22 19.37 -6.59
CA PHE A 339 5.29 19.10 -5.64
C PHE A 339 6.12 20.35 -5.35
N VAL A 340 6.47 20.51 -4.08
CA VAL A 340 7.30 21.61 -3.57
C VAL A 340 8.36 21.07 -2.61
N THR A 341 9.42 21.84 -2.38
CA THR A 341 10.40 21.45 -1.36
C THR A 341 9.84 21.69 0.04
N ALA A 342 10.05 20.75 0.97
CA ALA A 342 9.57 20.91 2.34
C ALA A 342 10.24 22.12 3.01
N PRO A 343 9.50 23.00 3.71
CA PRO A 343 10.05 24.20 4.33
C PRO A 343 11.04 23.88 5.46
N ASN A 344 10.86 22.75 6.14
CA ASN A 344 11.76 22.27 7.18
C ASN A 344 12.21 20.83 6.88
N LYS A 345 13.50 20.66 6.58
CA LYS A 345 14.06 19.33 6.25
C LYS A 345 14.26 18.44 7.47
N PHE A 346 14.31 18.98 8.70
CA PHE A 346 14.42 18.15 9.90
C PHE A 346 13.09 17.46 10.20
N GLU A 347 11.98 18.17 10.06
CA GLU A 347 10.63 17.59 10.20
C GLU A 347 10.42 16.49 9.14
N ALA A 348 10.69 16.80 7.87
CA ALA A 348 10.48 15.89 6.75
C ALA A 348 11.33 14.59 6.81
N LEU A 349 12.39 14.57 7.64
CA LEU A 349 13.24 13.40 7.87
C LEU A 349 12.95 12.68 9.18
N ALA A 350 12.62 13.42 10.25
CA ALA A 350 12.43 12.87 11.58
C ALA A 350 11.04 12.25 11.77
N ALA A 351 10.05 12.72 11.00
CA ALA A 351 8.66 12.29 11.10
C ALA A 351 8.04 12.09 9.72
N HIS A 352 6.93 11.36 9.70
CA HIS A 352 6.10 11.14 8.51
C HIS A 352 4.64 11.52 8.82
N ASP A 353 4.45 12.65 9.50
CA ASP A 353 3.15 13.11 9.99
C ASP A 353 2.17 13.37 8.85
N ALA A 354 2.65 13.87 7.70
CA ALA A 354 1.86 14.02 6.47
C ALA A 354 1.24 12.69 6.00
N LEU A 355 1.99 11.58 6.08
CA LEU A 355 1.50 10.25 5.70
C LEU A 355 0.57 9.67 6.78
N VAL A 356 0.77 10.00 8.05
CA VAL A 356 -0.17 9.66 9.13
C VAL A 356 -1.50 10.39 8.94
N GLU A 357 -1.48 11.68 8.61
CA GLU A 357 -2.68 12.48 8.31
C GLU A 357 -3.43 11.90 7.10
N LEU A 358 -2.71 11.58 6.01
CA LEU A 358 -3.29 10.91 4.84
C LEU A 358 -3.93 9.56 5.22
N SER A 359 -3.22 8.74 6.01
CA SER A 359 -3.75 7.46 6.49
C SER A 359 -5.04 7.64 7.31
N GLY A 360 -5.12 8.68 8.14
CA GLY A 360 -6.34 9.05 8.88
C GLY A 360 -7.52 9.42 7.95
N ALA A 361 -7.25 10.16 6.87
CA ALA A 361 -8.24 10.45 5.84
C ALA A 361 -8.71 9.14 5.17
N LEU A 362 -7.78 8.27 4.76
CA LEU A 362 -8.08 6.96 4.15
C LEU A 362 -8.90 6.05 5.09
N ASN A 363 -8.58 6.05 6.39
CA ASN A 363 -9.36 5.31 7.38
C ASN A 363 -10.82 5.81 7.45
N THR A 364 -11.03 7.12 7.34
CA THR A 364 -12.39 7.70 7.28
C THR A 364 -13.12 7.30 6.00
N VAL A 365 -12.41 7.25 4.87
CA VAL A 365 -12.96 6.73 3.60
C VAL A 365 -13.38 5.27 3.78
N ALA A 366 -12.52 4.43 4.36
CA ALA A 366 -12.81 3.02 4.59
C ALA A 366 -14.07 2.80 5.47
N CYS A 367 -14.22 3.57 6.56
CA CYS A 367 -15.43 3.53 7.38
C CYS A 367 -16.69 3.90 6.60
N SER A 368 -16.60 4.91 5.73
CA SER A 368 -17.71 5.32 4.86
C SER A 368 -18.08 4.21 3.86
N MET A 369 -17.08 3.60 3.21
CA MET A 369 -17.29 2.50 2.26
C MET A 369 -17.87 1.26 2.97
N MET A 370 -17.39 0.95 4.18
CA MET A 370 -17.91 -0.15 4.99
C MET A 370 -19.39 0.04 5.30
N LYS A 371 -19.83 1.26 5.64
CA LYS A 371 -21.25 1.53 5.89
C LYS A 371 -22.10 1.32 4.65
N ILE A 372 -21.68 1.89 3.52
CA ILE A 372 -22.40 1.78 2.23
C ILE A 372 -22.49 0.31 1.80
N ALA A 373 -21.37 -0.41 1.80
CA ALA A 373 -21.32 -1.82 1.40
C ALA A 373 -22.19 -2.70 2.30
N ASN A 374 -22.20 -2.45 3.61
CA ASN A 374 -23.07 -3.19 4.54
C ASN A 374 -24.54 -2.95 4.26
N ASP A 375 -24.96 -1.70 4.04
CA ASP A 375 -26.35 -1.40 3.74
C ASP A 375 -26.80 -2.09 2.46
N VAL A 376 -26.02 -1.98 1.39
CA VAL A 376 -26.33 -2.63 0.11
C VAL A 376 -26.45 -4.15 0.31
N ARG A 377 -25.53 -4.75 1.08
CA ARG A 377 -25.59 -6.18 1.42
C ARG A 377 -26.85 -6.56 2.20
N PHE A 378 -27.25 -5.77 3.21
CA PHE A 378 -28.44 -6.05 4.00
C PHE A 378 -29.74 -5.83 3.22
N LEU A 379 -29.81 -4.77 2.39
CA LEU A 379 -30.96 -4.49 1.54
C LEU A 379 -31.11 -5.53 0.42
N GLY A 380 -30.00 -6.07 -0.07
CA GLY A 380 -29.95 -7.16 -1.06
C GLY A 380 -30.15 -8.56 -0.48
N SER A 381 -30.36 -8.72 0.84
CA SER A 381 -30.55 -10.05 1.43
C SER A 381 -31.88 -10.70 1.00
N GLY A 382 -31.79 -11.86 0.34
CA GLY A 382 -32.88 -12.51 -0.41
C GLY A 382 -32.34 -13.68 -1.27
N PRO A 383 -33.12 -14.39 -2.12
CA PRO A 383 -34.18 -13.88 -3.02
C PRO A 383 -35.65 -14.26 -2.70
N LEU A 384 -35.92 -15.22 -1.81
CA LEU A 384 -37.26 -15.53 -1.29
C LEU A 384 -37.16 -15.74 0.23
N ARG A 385 -38.06 -15.12 0.99
CA ARG A 385 -37.95 -14.93 2.46
C ARG A 385 -38.23 -16.24 3.24
N PRO A 386 -37.58 -16.40 4.42
CA PRO A 386 -38.12 -15.75 5.60
C PRO A 386 -37.15 -14.69 6.14
N GLY A 387 -37.39 -13.41 5.77
CA GLY A 387 -37.11 -12.31 6.69
C GLY A 387 -36.44 -11.01 6.23
N ARG A 388 -36.23 -10.61 4.95
CA ARG A 388 -35.86 -9.19 4.64
C ARG A 388 -35.96 -8.55 3.22
N ALA A 389 -36.51 -9.16 2.16
CA ALA A 389 -36.76 -8.49 0.86
C ALA A 389 -37.92 -7.45 0.82
N HIS A 390 -37.72 -6.29 0.19
CA HIS A 390 -38.70 -5.21 -0.03
C HIS A 390 -39.81 -5.62 -1.02
N PRO A 391 -41.10 -5.35 -0.78
CA PRO A 391 -42.13 -5.67 -1.75
C PRO A 391 -42.13 -4.62 -2.88
N ALA A 392 -41.59 -4.98 -4.05
CA ALA A 392 -42.02 -4.35 -5.30
C ALA A 392 -43.36 -5.02 -5.68
N ARG A 393 -44.48 -4.29 -5.52
CA ARG A 393 -45.80 -4.75 -5.95
C ARG A 393 -45.92 -4.55 -7.47
N GLU A 394 -45.76 -5.62 -8.24
CA GLU A 394 -46.47 -5.77 -9.51
C GLU A 394 -47.76 -6.53 -9.24
N ARG A 395 -48.91 -5.86 -9.37
CA ARG A 395 -50.17 -6.51 -9.73
C ARG A 395 -50.76 -5.77 -10.90
N ALA A 396 -50.34 -6.18 -12.09
CA ALA A 396 -51.08 -5.99 -13.32
C ALA A 396 -52.37 -6.83 -13.28
N GLY A 397 -53.36 -6.38 -14.04
CA GLY A 397 -54.77 -6.71 -13.85
C GLY A 397 -55.12 -8.20 -13.86
N GLN A 398 -56.10 -8.54 -13.02
CA GLN A 398 -57.06 -9.58 -13.33
C GLN A 398 -58.47 -9.03 -13.07
N GLN A 399 -59.25 -9.11 -14.12
CA GLN A 399 -60.56 -8.53 -14.33
C GLN A 399 -61.63 -9.16 -13.44
N HIS A 400 -62.67 -8.35 -13.24
CA HIS A 400 -64.04 -8.72 -12.90
C HIS A 400 -64.45 -10.16 -13.25
N HIS A 401 -64.99 -10.87 -12.26
CA HIS A 401 -66.25 -11.57 -12.45
C HIS A 401 -67.07 -11.48 -11.17
N ALA A 402 -68.15 -10.70 -11.25
CA ALA A 402 -69.27 -10.77 -10.33
C ALA A 402 -69.96 -12.14 -10.50
N ARG A 403 -70.31 -12.77 -9.39
CA ARG A 403 -71.45 -13.69 -9.33
C ARG A 403 -72.29 -13.35 -8.10
N GLU A 404 -73.51 -12.95 -8.43
CA GLU A 404 -74.71 -12.81 -7.60
C GLU A 404 -74.93 -14.10 -6.77
N GLY A 405 -75.39 -14.00 -5.52
CA GLY A 405 -76.77 -14.36 -5.14
C GLY A 405 -76.98 -15.89 -5.17
N GLU A 406 -77.40 -16.62 -4.15
CA GLU A 406 -78.31 -16.34 -3.04
C GLU A 406 -78.40 -17.67 -2.19
N PRO A 407 -79.37 -17.96 -1.30
CA PRO A 407 -79.25 -17.86 0.17
C PRO A 407 -79.48 -19.17 0.98
N ASN A 408 -79.46 -18.99 2.32
CA ASN A 408 -80.30 -19.61 3.37
C ASN A 408 -79.81 -20.76 4.28
N THR A 409 -79.88 -20.44 5.58
CA THR A 409 -80.36 -21.23 6.75
C THR A 409 -79.51 -22.41 7.26
N MET A 410 -79.33 -22.63 8.57
CA MET A 410 -80.05 -22.20 9.79
C MET A 410 -79.19 -21.46 10.80
#